data_AF-A0A2W6BX15-F1
#
_entry.id   AF-A0A2W6BX15-F1
#
_cell.length_a   1.000
_cell.length_b   1.000
_cell.length_c   1.000
_cell.angle_alpha   90.00
_cell.angle_beta   90.00
_cell.angle_gamma   90.00
#
_symmetry.space_group_name_H-M   'P 1'
#
loop_
_entity.id
_entity.type
_entity.pdbx_description
1 polymer ?
#
loop_
_entity_poly.entity_id
_entity_poly.type
_entity_poly.pdbx_seq_one_letter_code
_entity_poly.pdbx_strand_id
1 'polypeptide(L)'
;MSDRQDVQGPNLPGHDPDSQGSKVRREHIPAVIDGTVAEALPNSMFAVRLRDGHKVLAHISEPMRMRYIRLVPGDTVTVEISPYNLTRGRIVSKQR
;
A
#
# COMPACT_ATOMS: atom_id res chain seq x y z
N MET A 1 4.33 45.18 -49.86
CA MET A 1 5.75 45.27 -49.42
C MET A 1 5.74 45.73 -47.97
N SER A 2 6.65 45.17 -47.15
CA SER A 2 6.72 45.22 -45.66
C SER A 2 5.81 44.16 -45.03
N ASP A 3 6.22 42.90 -44.89
CA ASP A 3 7.45 42.40 -44.26
C ASP A 3 7.57 42.88 -42.81
N ARG A 4 7.14 42.02 -41.87
CA ARG A 4 7.79 41.74 -40.57
C ARG A 4 6.95 40.80 -39.68
N GLN A 5 7.51 39.59 -39.56
CA GLN A 5 7.79 38.85 -38.32
C GLN A 5 6.65 38.11 -37.62
N ASP A 6 6.64 36.80 -37.91
CA ASP A 6 6.52 35.68 -36.98
C ASP A 6 6.54 36.03 -35.48
N VAL A 7 5.40 35.82 -34.82
CA VAL A 7 5.33 35.72 -33.37
C VAL A 7 5.21 34.24 -33.00
N GLN A 8 6.28 33.48 -33.21
CA GLN A 8 6.41 32.13 -32.67
C GLN A 8 6.75 32.26 -31.17
N GLY A 9 5.71 32.41 -30.35
CA GLY A 9 5.79 32.33 -28.88
C GLY A 9 5.98 30.87 -28.40
N PRO A 10 6.50 30.67 -27.18
CA PRO A 10 7.61 29.75 -26.94
C PRO A 10 7.20 28.30 -26.67
N ASN A 11 8.15 27.44 -27.02
CA ASN A 11 8.39 26.08 -26.59
C ASN A 11 7.75 25.73 -25.21
N LEU A 12 6.85 24.75 -25.20
CA LEU A 12 6.32 24.16 -23.97
C LEU A 12 7.43 23.34 -23.29
N PRO A 13 7.86 23.65 -22.06
CA PRO A 13 8.79 22.80 -21.35
C PRO A 13 8.05 21.61 -20.72
N GLY A 14 8.60 20.41 -20.92
CA GLY A 14 8.52 19.29 -19.98
C GLY A 14 7.16 18.62 -19.80
N HIS A 15 6.79 17.71 -20.71
CA HIS A 15 6.05 16.53 -20.29
C HIS A 15 7.04 15.59 -19.59
N ASP A 16 7.25 15.78 -18.30
CA ASP A 16 7.99 14.83 -17.46
C ASP A 16 7.01 13.76 -16.96
N PRO A 17 7.01 12.52 -17.49
CA PRO A 17 6.16 11.43 -16.99
C PRO A 17 6.65 10.87 -15.63
N ASP A 18 7.82 11.31 -15.15
CA ASP A 18 8.49 10.77 -13.97
C ASP A 18 8.23 11.55 -12.66
N SER A 19 7.02 12.07 -12.47
CA SER A 19 6.55 12.48 -11.13
C SER A 19 6.19 11.29 -10.21
N GLN A 20 6.88 10.14 -10.37
CA GLN A 20 6.85 9.06 -9.40
C GLN A 20 7.55 9.53 -8.11
N GLY A 21 6.74 9.97 -7.15
CA GLY A 21 7.22 10.23 -5.80
C GLY A 21 6.64 11.48 -5.16
N SER A 22 5.36 11.77 -5.38
CA SER A 22 4.66 12.70 -4.49
C SER A 22 4.63 12.12 -3.07
N LYS A 23 5.53 12.62 -2.22
CA LYS A 23 5.49 12.59 -0.76
C LYS A 23 4.06 12.80 -0.28
N VAL A 24 3.38 11.75 0.15
CA VAL A 24 2.18 11.90 0.98
C VAL A 24 2.61 11.76 2.43
N ARG A 25 3.15 12.84 3.00
CA ARG A 25 3.13 13.07 4.45
C ARG A 25 1.77 13.66 4.83
N ARG A 26 0.69 12.92 4.54
CA ARG A 26 -0.59 13.14 5.22
C ARG A 26 -0.59 12.10 6.32
N GLU A 27 -0.47 12.53 7.56
CA GLU A 27 -0.61 11.69 8.75
C GLU A 27 -2.04 11.12 8.78
N HIS A 28 -2.27 10.07 7.98
CA HIS A 28 -3.40 9.18 8.17
C HIS A 28 -2.94 8.13 9.15
N ILE A 29 -3.54 8.14 10.33
CA ILE A 29 -3.38 7.09 11.32
C ILE A 29 -3.95 5.82 10.66
N PRO A 30 -3.12 4.81 10.33
CA PRO A 30 -3.64 3.56 9.79
C PRO A 30 -4.52 2.90 10.87
N ALA A 31 -5.65 2.35 10.46
CA ALA A 31 -6.51 1.62 11.38
C ALA A 31 -5.82 0.28 11.70
N VAL A 32 -5.54 0.05 12.97
CA VAL A 32 -4.97 -1.20 13.47
C VAL A 32 -6.12 -2.11 13.85
N ILE A 33 -6.23 -3.26 13.18
CA ILE A 33 -7.31 -4.22 13.39
C ILE A 33 -6.73 -5.61 13.56
N ASP A 34 -7.28 -6.35 14.53
CA ASP A 34 -6.95 -7.75 14.73
C ASP A 34 -7.72 -8.63 13.76
N GLY A 35 -7.04 -9.64 13.22
CA GLY A 35 -7.64 -10.65 12.37
C GLY A 35 -6.97 -12.00 12.53
N THR A 36 -7.57 -13.02 11.94
CA THR A 36 -7.04 -14.38 11.92
C THR A 36 -6.63 -14.73 10.50
N VAL A 37 -5.44 -15.31 10.32
CA VAL A 37 -4.98 -15.77 9.02
C VAL A 37 -5.89 -16.91 8.56
N ALA A 38 -6.59 -16.73 7.45
CA ALA A 38 -7.42 -17.76 6.85
C ALA A 38 -6.58 -18.66 5.94
N GLU A 39 -5.79 -18.07 5.04
CA GLU A 39 -5.03 -18.80 4.02
C GLU A 39 -3.72 -18.08 3.69
N ALA A 40 -2.68 -18.84 3.36
CA ALA A 40 -1.41 -18.32 2.87
C ALA A 40 -1.32 -18.53 1.35
N LEU A 41 -1.10 -17.44 0.60
CA LEU A 41 -0.99 -17.45 -0.86
C LEU A 41 0.48 -17.43 -1.29
N PRO A 42 0.82 -17.99 -2.47
CA PRO A 42 2.20 -18.14 -2.93
C PRO A 42 2.97 -16.82 -3.13
N ASN A 43 2.27 -15.69 -3.31
CA ASN A 43 2.89 -14.37 -3.54
C ASN A 43 3.29 -13.62 -2.25
N SER A 44 3.58 -14.34 -1.15
CA SER A 44 3.75 -13.73 0.19
C SER A 44 2.56 -12.88 0.63
N MET A 45 1.40 -13.21 0.10
CA MET A 45 0.12 -12.58 0.40
C MET A 45 -0.62 -13.51 1.35
N PHE A 46 -1.30 -12.96 2.33
CA PHE A 46 -2.05 -13.72 3.31
C PHE A 46 -3.48 -13.21 3.29
N ALA A 47 -4.42 -14.14 3.16
CA ALA A 47 -5.83 -13.85 3.35
C ALA A 47 -6.07 -13.80 4.85
N VAL A 48 -6.33 -12.61 5.39
CA VAL A 48 -6.67 -12.41 6.79
C VAL A 48 -8.16 -12.16 6.89
N ARG A 49 -8.82 -12.89 7.79
CA ARG A 49 -10.20 -12.64 8.16
C ARG A 49 -10.21 -11.69 9.35
N LEU A 50 -10.69 -10.47 9.12
CA LEU A 50 -10.90 -9.49 10.18
C LEU A 50 -11.99 -9.98 11.12
N ARG A 51 -11.98 -9.50 12.37
CA ARG A 51 -13.08 -9.77 13.33
C ARG A 51 -14.44 -9.28 12.84
N ASP A 52 -14.46 -8.26 11.97
CA ASP A 52 -15.67 -7.76 11.31
C ASP A 52 -16.24 -8.72 10.23
N GLY A 53 -15.56 -9.84 9.96
CA GLY A 53 -16.01 -10.85 8.99
C GLY A 53 -15.51 -10.61 7.56
N HIS A 54 -14.87 -9.47 7.29
CA HIS A 54 -14.26 -9.16 6.00
C HIS A 54 -12.96 -9.93 5.78
N LYS A 55 -12.73 -10.35 4.54
CA LYS A 55 -11.46 -10.96 4.11
C LYS A 55 -10.61 -9.90 3.43
N VAL A 56 -9.37 -9.76 3.91
CA VAL A 56 -8.40 -8.80 3.36
C VAL A 56 -7.16 -9.52 2.91
N LEU A 57 -6.55 -8.99 1.85
CA LEU A 57 -5.27 -9.46 1.36
C LEU A 57 -4.18 -8.58 1.97
N ALA A 58 -3.35 -9.18 2.80
CA ALA A 58 -2.27 -8.46 3.48
C ALA A 58 -0.92 -9.09 3.16
N HIS A 59 0.07 -8.24 2.93
CA HIS A 59 1.46 -8.66 2.86
C HIS A 59 2.13 -8.56 4.23
N ILE A 60 3.21 -9.31 4.41
CA ILE A 60 4.09 -9.15 5.58
C ILE A 60 4.88 -7.86 5.48
N SER A 61 4.94 -7.11 6.57
CA SER A 61 5.84 -5.96 6.68
C SER A 61 7.31 -6.40 6.71
N GLU A 62 8.19 -5.48 6.33
CA GLU A 62 9.64 -5.66 6.32
C GLU A 62 10.19 -6.12 7.68
N PRO A 63 9.77 -5.58 8.84
CA PRO A 63 10.23 -6.05 10.15
C PRO A 63 9.85 -7.51 10.43
N MET A 64 8.68 -7.96 9.96
CA MET A 64 8.27 -9.36 10.11
C MET A 64 9.11 -10.31 9.26
N ARG A 65 9.46 -9.88 8.03
CA ARG A 65 10.40 -10.63 7.16
C ARG A 65 11.74 -10.81 7.85
N MET A 66 12.28 -9.76 8.46
CA MET A 66 13.55 -9.80 9.18
C MET A 66 13.50 -10.69 10.44
N ARG A 67 12.34 -10.79 11.09
CA ARG A 67 12.13 -11.62 12.29
C ARG A 67 11.80 -13.08 11.96
N TYR A 68 11.80 -13.46 10.68
CA TYR A 68 11.46 -14.82 10.21
C TYR A 68 10.16 -15.36 10.82
N ILE A 69 9.16 -14.49 11.00
CA ILE A 69 7.87 -14.90 11.57
C ILE A 69 7.18 -15.82 10.56
N ARG A 70 7.02 -17.08 10.93
CA ARG A 70 6.21 -18.03 10.18
C ARG A 70 4.74 -17.83 10.51
N LEU A 71 3.98 -17.39 9.51
CA LEU A 71 2.53 -17.29 9.58
C LEU A 71 1.92 -18.60 9.10
N VAL A 72 1.01 -19.15 9.91
CA VAL A 72 0.24 -20.34 9.61
C VAL A 72 -1.25 -19.97 9.62
N PRO A 73 -2.08 -20.57 8.76
CA PRO A 73 -3.53 -20.45 8.89
C PRO A 73 -3.99 -20.76 10.32
N GLY A 74 -4.83 -19.89 10.88
CA GLY A 74 -5.28 -19.96 12.28
C GLY A 74 -4.52 -19.03 13.23
N ASP A 75 -3.39 -18.45 12.83
CA ASP A 75 -2.68 -17.48 13.65
C ASP A 75 -3.44 -16.16 13.76
N THR A 76 -3.42 -15.56 14.96
CA THR A 76 -3.95 -14.20 15.17
C THR A 76 -2.88 -13.18 14.84
N VAL A 77 -3.24 -12.21 14.01
CA VAL A 77 -2.32 -11.18 13.49
C VAL A 77 -2.95 -9.80 13.59
N THR A 78 -2.09 -8.81 13.74
CA THR A 78 -2.45 -7.40 13.72
C THR A 78 -2.16 -6.84 12.33
N VAL A 79 -3.22 -6.35 11.68
CA VAL A 79 -3.16 -5.80 10.34
C VAL A 79 -3.44 -4.31 10.39
N GLU A 80 -2.56 -3.54 9.76
CA GLU A 80 -2.77 -2.12 9.51
C GLU A 80 -3.45 -1.95 8.15
N ILE A 81 -4.60 -1.31 8.16
CA ILE A 81 -5.39 -1.03 6.97
C ILE A 81 -5.45 0.48 6.77
N SER A 82 -5.28 0.91 5.52
CA SER A 82 -5.46 2.31 5.19
C SER A 82 -6.96 2.63 5.12
N PRO A 83 -7.43 3.76 5.67
CA PRO A 83 -8.85 4.11 5.67
C PRO A 83 -9.44 4.25 4.25
N TYR A 84 -8.57 4.39 3.25
CA TYR A 84 -8.93 4.48 1.83
C TYR A 84 -9.10 3.13 1.13
N ASN A 85 -8.57 2.05 1.71
CA ASN A 85 -8.62 0.73 1.09
C ASN A 85 -8.75 -0.35 2.15
N LEU A 86 -9.99 -0.80 2.37
CA LEU A 86 -10.34 -1.86 3.31
C LEU A 86 -10.00 -3.26 2.81
N THR A 87 -9.63 -3.43 1.54
CA THR A 87 -9.35 -4.73 0.92
C THR A 87 -7.88 -5.14 1.01
N ARG A 88 -6.98 -4.16 1.20
CA ARG A 88 -5.54 -4.38 1.32
C ARG A 88 -5.02 -3.92 2.68
N GLY A 89 -4.16 -4.74 3.27
CA GLY A 89 -3.57 -4.45 4.57
C GLY A 89 -2.09 -4.77 4.64
N ARG A 90 -1.46 -4.35 5.74
CA ARG A 90 -0.08 -4.69 6.08
C ARG A 90 -0.06 -5.41 7.41
N ILE A 91 0.52 -6.61 7.45
CA ILE A 91 0.69 -7.36 8.69
C ILE A 91 1.90 -6.80 9.42
N VAL A 92 1.68 -6.24 10.61
CA VAL A 92 2.74 -5.61 11.42
C VAL A 92 3.24 -6.55 12.50
N SER A 93 2.35 -7.33 13.10
CA SER A 93 2.70 -8.24 14.18
C SER A 93 1.80 -9.47 14.19
N LYS A 94 2.34 -10.57 14.69
CA LYS A 94 1.59 -11.77 15.07
C LYS A 94 1.42 -11.76 16.58
N GLN A 95 0.19 -11.97 17.08
CA GLN A 95 -0.02 -12.24 18.51
C GLN A 95 0.39 -13.69 18.80
N ARG A 96 1.16 -13.89 19.87
CA ARG A 96 1.71 -15.21 20.26
C ARG A 96 0.64 -16.17 20.75
#